data_AF-A0A956IX78-F1
#
_entry.id   AF-A0A956IX78-F1
#
_cell.length_a   1.000
_cell.length_b   1.000
_cell.length_c   1.000
_cell.angle_alpha   90.00
_cell.angle_beta   90.00
_cell.angle_gamma   90.00
#
_symmetry.space_group_name_H-M   'P 1'
#
loop_
_entity.id
_entity.type
_entity.pdbx_description
1 polymer ?
#
loop_
_entity_poly.entity_id
_entity_poly.type
_entity_poly.pdbx_seq_one_letter_code
_entity_poly.pdbx_strand_id
1 'polypeptide(L)'
;MPERTPLAPSERPRHKRRSLFLRLRPFLRQDLRPRLVSAAVAAGLVGGLSWLGVSALTEMDSREARDLRVSLALEAEDEVCDGPGMPTCAFDDRLQDDVDRDYAREQRIRAALMHELGGRIDAAIANLDAAKRILENEAVDLHGDLLGGRKDLADLLLTTVDLRPLTTREEDLDRTNALQRAAYSVTVQNGRIEQGGRDALIREIEIQRSDLELMRTRATRLLDRDADQAIDAAPADRQALWAELFNNDPYGKGGELAGWLLAAGGQTQVSNTLGHLSRLESEALAEAVFNRDADLWHGTFTDVFAEYSPITKASVRYASPVSSDRRWQLFGATLLGLAS
;
A
#
# COMPACT_ATOMS: atom_id res chain seq x y z
N MET A 1 54.59 73.47 20.11
CA MET A 1 53.20 73.90 20.39
C MET A 1 53.14 75.40 20.15
N PRO A 2 52.15 75.97 19.45
CA PRO A 2 50.89 75.39 18.94
C PRO A 2 51.02 75.03 17.43
N GLU A 3 50.47 73.94 16.91
CA GLU A 3 49.07 73.48 16.84
C GLU A 3 48.48 73.81 15.46
N ARG A 4 48.29 72.72 14.69
CA ARG A 4 47.84 72.69 13.30
C ARG A 4 46.41 73.18 13.21
N THR A 5 46.10 73.95 12.18
CA THR A 5 44.73 74.04 11.64
C THR A 5 44.71 73.37 10.26
N PRO A 6 43.82 72.38 10.02
CA PRO A 6 43.84 71.56 8.81
C PRO A 6 43.18 72.27 7.61
N LEU A 7 43.78 72.07 6.43
CA LEU A 7 43.24 72.50 5.14
C LEU A 7 41.94 71.73 4.83
N ALA A 8 40.89 72.47 4.51
CA ALA A 8 39.61 71.95 4.04
C ALA A 8 39.76 71.20 2.70
N PRO A 9 39.04 70.08 2.49
CA PRO A 9 39.10 69.32 1.25
C PRO A 9 38.41 70.07 0.11
N SER A 10 39.08 70.14 -1.05
CA SER A 10 38.52 70.70 -2.29
C SER A 10 37.28 69.91 -2.72
N GLU A 11 36.14 70.59 -2.87
CA GLU A 11 34.98 70.06 -3.57
C GLU A 11 35.34 69.83 -5.04
N ARG A 12 35.64 68.58 -5.40
CA ARG A 12 35.63 68.15 -6.81
C ARG A 12 34.16 68.03 -7.24
N PRO A 13 33.75 68.58 -8.39
CA PRO A 13 32.41 68.37 -8.89
C PRO A 13 32.20 66.88 -9.19
N ARG A 14 31.24 66.25 -8.49
CA ARG A 14 30.71 64.92 -8.83
C ARG A 14 30.09 65.00 -10.23
N HIS A 15 30.83 64.59 -11.26
CA HIS A 15 30.23 64.29 -12.55
C HIS A 15 29.20 63.17 -12.36
N LYS A 16 27.91 63.54 -12.34
CA LYS A 16 26.80 62.58 -12.55
C LYS A 16 27.11 61.82 -13.83
N ARG A 17 27.46 60.54 -13.74
CA ARG A 17 27.47 59.61 -14.86
C ARG A 17 26.05 59.57 -15.43
N ARG A 18 25.74 60.44 -16.38
CA ARG A 18 24.55 60.32 -17.22
C ARG A 18 24.66 58.98 -17.94
N SER A 19 23.64 58.13 -17.80
CA SER A 19 23.60 56.80 -18.40
C SER A 19 23.85 56.90 -19.92
N LEU A 20 24.65 55.97 -20.45
CA LEU A 20 24.98 55.88 -21.88
C LEU A 20 23.73 55.95 -22.79
N PHE A 21 22.60 55.43 -22.30
CA PHE A 21 21.29 55.52 -22.94
C PHE A 21 20.82 56.95 -23.27
N LEU A 22 21.13 57.93 -22.41
CA LEU A 22 20.73 59.32 -22.64
C LEU A 22 21.57 60.02 -23.71
N ARG A 23 22.77 59.51 -24.05
CA ARG A 23 23.63 60.05 -25.12
C ARG A 23 23.31 59.48 -26.51
N LEU A 24 22.71 58.29 -26.57
CA LEU A 24 22.31 57.65 -27.84
C LEU A 24 20.91 58.06 -28.32
N ARG A 25 20.11 58.66 -27.43
CA ARG A 25 18.74 59.12 -27.70
C ARG A 25 18.56 60.02 -28.95
N PRO A 26 19.48 60.95 -29.30
CA PRO A 26 19.30 61.79 -30.49
C PRO A 26 19.68 61.11 -31.83
N PHE A 27 20.34 59.95 -31.81
CA PHE A 27 20.68 59.17 -33.02
C PHE A 27 19.60 58.14 -33.40
N LEU A 28 18.62 57.90 -32.53
CA LEU A 28 17.40 57.13 -32.80
C LEU A 28 16.33 58.00 -33.51
N ARG A 29 16.70 58.69 -34.60
CA ARG A 29 15.76 59.47 -35.42
C ARG A 29 14.91 58.56 -36.33
N GLN A 30 13.75 59.09 -36.72
CA GLN A 30 12.55 58.50 -37.34
C GLN A 30 12.66 57.20 -38.17
N ASP A 31 13.74 56.94 -38.91
CA ASP A 31 13.87 55.75 -39.77
C ASP A 31 14.22 54.46 -39.03
N LEU A 32 14.78 54.54 -37.82
CA LEU A 32 15.10 53.36 -37.00
C LEU A 32 13.91 52.87 -36.17
N ARG A 33 12.91 53.72 -35.93
CA ARG A 33 11.70 53.35 -35.17
C ARG A 33 10.92 52.20 -35.82
N PRO A 34 10.58 52.23 -37.13
CA PRO A 34 9.87 51.12 -37.74
C PRO A 34 10.73 49.84 -37.77
N ARG A 35 12.05 49.96 -37.94
CA ARG A 35 12.97 48.81 -37.89
C ARG A 35 13.06 48.18 -36.50
N LEU A 36 13.17 49.01 -35.45
CA LEU A 36 13.17 48.55 -34.05
C LEU A 36 11.84 47.93 -33.65
N VAL A 37 10.72 48.50 -34.10
CA VAL A 37 9.39 47.91 -33.88
C VAL A 37 9.29 46.57 -34.62
N SER A 38 9.73 46.48 -35.88
CA SER A 38 9.73 45.20 -36.60
C SER A 38 10.64 44.15 -35.97
N ALA A 39 11.81 44.56 -35.47
CA ALA A 39 12.74 43.66 -34.79
C ALA A 39 12.19 43.18 -33.45
N ALA A 40 11.52 44.06 -32.69
CA ALA A 40 10.85 43.67 -31.45
C ALA A 40 9.67 42.71 -31.71
N VAL A 41 8.90 42.95 -32.77
CA VAL A 41 7.80 42.05 -33.18
C VAL A 41 8.35 40.70 -33.66
N ALA A 42 9.39 40.70 -34.49
CA ALA A 42 10.03 39.47 -34.94
C ALA A 42 10.64 38.68 -33.77
N ALA A 43 11.35 39.34 -32.86
CA ALA A 43 11.90 38.72 -31.66
C ALA A 43 10.81 38.17 -30.74
N GLY A 44 9.69 38.88 -30.60
CA GLY A 44 8.52 38.42 -29.84
C GLY A 44 7.87 37.19 -30.47
N LEU A 45 7.73 37.15 -31.80
CA LEU A 45 7.16 36.01 -32.52
C LEU A 45 8.07 34.78 -32.44
N VAL A 46 9.38 34.96 -32.67
CA VAL A 46 10.35 33.87 -32.57
C VAL A 46 10.42 33.34 -31.14
N GLY A 47 10.51 34.22 -30.14
CA GLY A 47 10.47 33.82 -28.74
C GLY A 47 9.17 33.12 -28.35
N GLY A 48 8.02 33.62 -28.80
CA GLY A 48 6.73 32.96 -28.56
C GLY A 48 6.68 31.55 -29.16
N LEU A 49 7.09 31.39 -30.42
CA LEU A 49 7.07 30.10 -31.12
C LEU A 49 8.09 29.11 -30.55
N SER A 50 9.30 29.56 -30.20
CA SER A 50 10.30 28.71 -29.54
C SER A 50 9.81 28.26 -28.16
N TRP A 51 9.15 29.13 -27.40
CA TRP A 51 8.60 28.77 -26.10
C TRP A 51 7.48 27.75 -26.24
N LEU A 52 6.57 27.95 -27.21
CA LEU A 52 5.51 26.99 -27.50
C LEU A 52 6.07 25.64 -27.95
N GLY A 53 7.12 25.62 -28.78
CA GLY A 53 7.79 24.39 -29.21
C GLY A 53 8.46 23.64 -28.05
N VAL A 54 9.20 24.36 -27.20
CA VAL A 54 9.82 23.75 -26.01
C VAL A 54 8.77 23.28 -25.02
N SER A 55 7.71 24.07 -24.79
CA SER A 55 6.61 23.68 -23.88
C SER A 55 5.88 22.46 -24.41
N ALA A 56 5.55 22.42 -25.70
CA ALA A 56 4.95 21.23 -26.32
C ALA A 56 5.84 20.00 -26.19
N LEU A 57 7.16 20.13 -26.41
CA LEU A 57 8.09 19.01 -26.28
C LEU A 57 8.27 18.52 -24.82
N THR A 58 8.10 19.39 -23.83
CA THR A 58 8.46 19.12 -22.44
C THR A 58 7.29 18.98 -21.48
N GLU A 59 6.08 19.40 -21.84
CA GLU A 59 4.85 19.24 -21.05
C GLU A 59 3.86 18.26 -21.68
N MET A 60 4.01 17.88 -22.95
CA MET A 60 3.11 16.87 -23.52
C MET A 60 3.44 15.48 -22.97
N ASP A 61 2.49 14.92 -22.24
CA ASP A 61 2.52 13.56 -21.71
C ASP A 61 1.92 12.57 -22.71
N SER A 62 2.39 12.62 -23.96
CA SER A 62 2.06 11.62 -24.99
C SER A 62 3.26 10.71 -25.25
N ARG A 63 2.99 9.52 -25.80
CA ARG A 63 4.04 8.55 -26.13
C ARG A 63 5.03 9.13 -27.15
N GLU A 64 4.53 9.80 -28.17
CA GLU A 64 5.35 10.42 -29.21
C GLU A 64 6.24 11.53 -28.64
N ALA A 65 5.72 12.32 -27.70
CA ALA A 65 6.50 13.36 -27.03
C ALA A 65 7.61 12.77 -26.15
N ARG A 66 7.35 11.67 -25.44
CA ARG A 66 8.39 10.91 -24.71
C ARG A 66 9.45 10.36 -25.65
N ASP A 67 9.04 9.67 -26.71
CA ASP A 67 9.98 9.06 -27.68
C ASP A 67 10.93 10.11 -28.27
N LEU A 68 10.40 11.30 -28.59
CA LEU A 68 11.22 12.44 -29.02
C LEU A 68 12.19 12.92 -27.93
N ARG A 69 11.73 13.06 -26.67
CA ARG A 69 12.59 13.45 -25.55
C ARG A 69 13.73 12.47 -25.29
N VAL A 70 13.44 11.17 -25.34
CA VAL A 70 14.44 10.10 -25.21
C VAL A 70 15.43 10.17 -26.38
N SER A 71 14.94 10.33 -27.62
CA SER A 71 15.81 10.45 -28.80
C SER A 71 16.75 11.67 -28.76
N LEU A 72 16.31 12.75 -28.10
CA LEU A 72 17.07 13.98 -27.90
C LEU A 72 17.92 13.95 -26.62
N ALA A 73 17.96 12.83 -25.90
CA ALA A 73 18.64 12.66 -24.62
C ALA A 73 18.22 13.69 -23.55
N LEU A 74 16.97 14.17 -23.62
CA LEU A 74 16.38 15.04 -22.61
C LEU A 74 15.86 14.24 -21.41
N GLU A 75 15.57 12.97 -21.63
CA GLU A 75 15.04 12.01 -20.66
C GLU A 75 15.68 10.64 -20.92
N ALA A 76 15.88 9.82 -19.89
CA ALA A 76 16.30 8.43 -20.05
C ALA A 76 15.08 7.50 -20.29
N GLU A 77 15.27 6.41 -21.01
CA GLU A 77 14.18 5.49 -21.39
C GLU A 77 13.41 4.98 -20.17
N ASP A 78 14.09 4.74 -19.05
CA ASP A 78 13.57 4.21 -17.79
C ASP A 78 13.44 5.27 -16.67
N GLU A 79 13.50 6.57 -17.00
CA GLU A 79 13.52 7.64 -16.00
C GLU A 79 12.23 7.72 -15.16
N VAL A 80 11.08 7.36 -15.75
CA VAL A 80 9.75 7.44 -15.11
C VAL A 80 9.13 6.06 -14.84
N CYS A 81 9.22 5.15 -15.80
CA CYS A 81 8.50 3.88 -15.89
C CYS A 81 9.24 2.97 -16.91
N ASP A 82 8.74 1.76 -17.16
CA ASP A 82 9.26 0.80 -18.17
C ASP A 82 10.71 0.30 -17.94
N GLY A 83 11.37 0.74 -16.86
CA GLY A 83 12.64 0.19 -16.40
C GLY A 83 12.53 -1.23 -15.83
N PRO A 84 13.65 -1.94 -15.60
CA PRO A 84 13.63 -3.26 -14.98
C PRO A 84 12.96 -3.25 -13.60
N GLY A 85 11.82 -3.95 -13.47
CA GLY A 85 11.03 -3.99 -12.22
C GLY A 85 10.13 -2.78 -11.99
N MET A 86 10.02 -1.87 -12.95
CA MET A 86 9.17 -0.67 -12.87
C MET A 86 7.80 -0.90 -13.54
N PRO A 87 6.76 -0.15 -13.12
CA PRO A 87 5.45 -0.17 -13.77
C PRO A 87 5.51 0.29 -15.24
N THR A 88 4.51 -0.10 -16.02
CA THR A 88 4.36 0.39 -17.40
C THR A 88 3.88 1.85 -17.44
N CYS A 89 4.33 2.64 -18.40
CA CYS A 89 3.76 3.97 -18.60
C CYS A 89 2.37 3.95 -19.25
N ALA A 90 1.42 4.61 -18.59
CA ALA A 90 0.11 4.94 -19.16
C ALA A 90 0.09 6.40 -19.64
N PHE A 91 -0.33 6.60 -20.89
CA PHE A 91 -0.51 7.92 -21.51
C PHE A 91 -2.00 8.28 -21.72
N ASP A 92 -2.91 7.36 -21.37
CA ASP A 92 -4.35 7.55 -21.41
C ASP A 92 -4.88 7.63 -19.99
N ASP A 93 -5.46 8.77 -19.63
CA ASP A 93 -6.03 9.04 -18.31
C ASP A 93 -7.13 8.02 -17.95
N ARG A 94 -7.92 7.55 -18.92
CA ARG A 94 -8.98 6.57 -18.64
C ARG A 94 -8.42 5.22 -18.27
N LEU A 95 -7.39 4.77 -19.01
CA LEU A 95 -6.71 3.50 -18.70
C LEU A 95 -6.04 3.58 -17.33
N GLN A 96 -5.45 4.73 -16.99
CA GLN A 96 -4.84 4.92 -15.68
C GLN A 96 -5.89 4.92 -14.55
N ASP A 97 -7.03 5.59 -14.74
CA ASP A 97 -8.13 5.57 -13.78
C ASP A 97 -8.67 4.16 -13.54
N ASP A 98 -8.73 3.32 -14.57
CA ASP A 98 -9.13 1.91 -14.45
C ASP A 98 -8.12 1.12 -13.60
N VAL A 99 -6.83 1.26 -13.90
CA VAL A 99 -5.75 0.59 -13.15
C VAL A 99 -5.71 1.05 -11.70
N ASP A 100 -5.86 2.35 -11.44
CA ASP A 100 -5.87 2.89 -10.08
C ASP A 100 -7.08 2.41 -9.28
N ARG A 101 -8.25 2.28 -9.91
CA ARG A 101 -9.45 1.71 -9.28
C ARG A 101 -9.28 0.24 -8.95
N ASP A 102 -8.77 -0.55 -9.88
CA ASP A 102 -8.57 -1.99 -9.69
C ASP A 102 -7.52 -2.27 -8.62
N TYR A 103 -6.40 -1.56 -8.66
CA TYR A 103 -5.36 -1.71 -7.64
C TYR A 103 -5.85 -1.29 -6.25
N ALA A 104 -6.58 -0.18 -6.14
CA ALA A 104 -7.17 0.24 -4.87
C ALA A 104 -8.22 -0.77 -4.36
N ARG A 105 -8.98 -1.40 -5.27
CA ARG A 105 -9.93 -2.48 -4.94
C ARG A 105 -9.20 -3.68 -4.34
N GLU A 106 -8.14 -4.16 -5.01
CA GLU A 106 -7.34 -5.29 -4.55
C GLU A 106 -6.65 -5.01 -3.21
N GLN A 107 -6.06 -3.83 -3.04
CA GLN A 107 -5.49 -3.40 -1.76
C GLN A 107 -6.52 -3.45 -0.63
N ARG A 108 -7.76 -2.99 -0.87
CA ARG A 108 -8.82 -3.04 0.14
C ARG A 108 -9.19 -4.47 0.53
N ILE A 109 -9.27 -5.38 -0.43
CA ILE A 109 -9.52 -6.80 -0.17
C ILE A 109 -8.41 -7.38 0.71
N ARG A 110 -7.15 -7.19 0.31
CA ARG A 110 -5.99 -7.68 1.07
C ARG A 110 -5.97 -7.15 2.51
N ALA A 111 -6.11 -5.84 2.67
CA ALA A 111 -6.09 -5.20 3.98
C ALA A 111 -7.26 -5.67 4.87
N ALA A 112 -8.47 -5.78 4.32
CA ALA A 112 -9.64 -6.26 5.07
C ALA A 112 -9.47 -7.71 5.53
N LEU A 113 -8.92 -8.57 4.67
CA LEU A 113 -8.62 -9.96 5.01
C LEU A 113 -7.55 -10.07 6.08
N MET A 114 -6.43 -9.35 5.95
CA MET A 114 -5.36 -9.40 6.96
C MET A 114 -5.84 -8.86 8.31
N HIS A 115 -6.69 -7.84 8.31
CA HIS A 115 -7.31 -7.32 9.54
C HIS A 115 -8.21 -8.37 10.21
N GLU A 116 -9.09 -9.04 9.46
CA GLU A 116 -9.94 -10.11 9.98
C GLU A 116 -9.14 -11.30 10.51
N LEU A 117 -8.10 -11.72 9.79
CA LEU A 117 -7.23 -12.82 10.23
C LEU A 117 -6.44 -12.47 11.49
N GLY A 118 -5.96 -11.22 11.61
CA GLY A 118 -5.35 -10.73 12.85
C GLY A 118 -6.28 -10.90 14.04
N GLY A 119 -7.55 -10.52 13.88
CA GLY A 119 -8.58 -10.76 14.88
C GLY A 119 -8.75 -12.24 15.22
N ARG A 120 -8.93 -13.11 14.22
CA ARG A 120 -9.11 -14.56 14.44
C ARG A 120 -7.93 -15.18 15.18
N ILE A 121 -6.72 -14.77 14.84
CA ILE A 121 -5.50 -15.22 15.51
C ILE A 121 -5.49 -14.77 16.98
N ASP A 122 -5.83 -13.50 17.26
CA ASP A 122 -5.89 -13.00 18.64
C ASP A 122 -6.97 -13.74 19.46
N ALA A 123 -8.13 -14.04 18.87
CA ALA A 123 -9.17 -14.84 19.52
C ALA A 123 -8.71 -16.29 19.80
N ALA A 124 -8.03 -16.92 18.84
CA ALA A 124 -7.48 -18.26 19.01
C ALA A 124 -6.42 -18.31 20.11
N ILE A 125 -5.50 -17.33 20.16
CA ILE A 125 -4.50 -17.21 21.23
C ILE A 125 -5.19 -17.04 22.59
N ALA A 126 -6.20 -16.18 22.68
CA ALA A 126 -6.94 -15.97 23.91
C ALA A 126 -7.64 -17.26 24.41
N ASN A 127 -8.20 -18.05 23.48
CA ASN A 127 -8.81 -19.35 23.81
C ASN A 127 -7.77 -20.35 24.35
N LEU A 128 -6.60 -20.43 23.71
CA LEU A 128 -5.48 -21.27 24.16
C LEU A 128 -4.97 -20.86 25.54
N ASP A 129 -4.80 -19.57 25.80
CA ASP A 129 -4.37 -19.06 27.10
C ASP A 129 -5.42 -19.32 28.19
N ALA A 130 -6.71 -19.23 27.86
CA ALA A 130 -7.79 -19.59 28.78
C ALA A 130 -7.79 -21.10 29.10
N ALA A 131 -7.64 -21.95 28.08
CA ALA A 131 -7.54 -23.39 28.23
C ALA A 131 -6.33 -23.80 29.07
N LYS A 132 -5.17 -23.19 28.85
CA LYS A 132 -3.96 -23.41 29.65
C LYS A 132 -4.20 -23.03 31.12
N ARG A 133 -4.78 -21.86 31.38
CA ARG A 133 -5.07 -21.39 32.75
C ARG A 133 -5.97 -22.35 33.51
N ILE A 134 -6.98 -22.91 32.85
CA ILE A 134 -7.86 -23.94 33.39
C ILE A 134 -7.05 -25.18 33.80
N LEU A 135 -6.23 -25.70 32.89
CA LEU A 135 -5.43 -26.91 33.12
C LEU A 135 -4.41 -26.75 34.27
N GLU A 136 -3.88 -25.53 34.46
CA GLU A 136 -2.89 -25.24 35.49
C GLU A 136 -3.50 -25.01 36.88
N ASN A 137 -4.68 -24.37 36.97
CA ASN A 137 -5.17 -23.81 38.23
C ASN A 137 -6.41 -24.51 38.79
N GLU A 138 -7.23 -25.13 37.94
CA GLU A 138 -8.48 -25.72 38.40
C GLU A 138 -8.28 -27.19 38.74
N ALA A 139 -8.82 -27.63 39.89
CA ALA A 139 -8.97 -29.04 40.18
C ALA A 139 -10.00 -29.60 39.19
N VAL A 140 -9.51 -30.08 38.06
CA VAL A 140 -10.37 -30.54 36.97
C VAL A 140 -11.00 -31.88 37.40
N ASP A 141 -12.20 -31.81 37.97
CA ASP A 141 -13.00 -33.00 38.29
C ASP A 141 -13.62 -33.52 36.99
N LEU A 142 -12.94 -34.51 36.42
CA LEU A 142 -13.18 -34.99 35.08
C LEU A 142 -13.90 -36.34 35.12
N HIS A 143 -15.23 -36.31 34.98
CA HIS A 143 -16.06 -37.49 34.78
C HIS A 143 -16.83 -37.34 33.46
N GLY A 144 -16.47 -38.11 32.42
CA GLY A 144 -17.17 -38.14 31.14
C GLY A 144 -16.25 -38.21 29.91
N ASP A 145 -16.84 -38.07 28.72
CA ASP A 145 -16.21 -38.03 27.38
C ASP A 145 -15.06 -37.01 27.26
N LEU A 146 -14.39 -36.94 26.09
CA LEU A 146 -13.31 -35.99 25.68
C LEU A 146 -13.06 -34.81 26.65
N LEU A 147 -11.84 -34.69 27.20
CA LEU A 147 -11.48 -33.73 28.26
C LEU A 147 -12.31 -33.89 29.56
N GLY A 148 -12.80 -35.11 29.82
CA GLY A 148 -13.51 -35.48 31.03
C GLY A 148 -14.88 -34.81 31.24
N GLY A 149 -15.59 -34.53 30.15
CA GLY A 149 -16.94 -33.96 30.16
C GLY A 149 -17.00 -32.44 30.25
N ARG A 150 -15.84 -31.75 30.30
CA ARG A 150 -15.74 -30.29 30.35
C ARG A 150 -15.97 -29.66 28.99
N LYS A 151 -17.23 -29.34 28.71
CA LYS A 151 -17.66 -28.65 27.50
C LYS A 151 -16.94 -27.32 27.29
N ASP A 152 -16.64 -26.58 28.35
CA ASP A 152 -15.94 -25.30 28.27
C ASP A 152 -14.49 -25.43 27.77
N LEU A 153 -13.73 -26.43 28.23
CA LEU A 153 -12.38 -26.70 27.74
C LEU A 153 -12.40 -27.25 26.32
N ALA A 154 -13.38 -28.09 26.00
CA ALA A 154 -13.60 -28.58 24.64
C ALA A 154 -13.96 -27.44 23.67
N ASP A 155 -14.85 -26.54 24.08
CA ASP A 155 -15.24 -25.37 23.30
C ASP A 155 -14.01 -24.47 23.06
N LEU A 156 -13.17 -24.21 24.07
CA LEU A 156 -11.95 -23.40 23.90
C LEU A 156 -10.92 -24.03 22.96
N LEU A 157 -10.65 -25.34 23.10
CA LEU A 157 -9.59 -26.02 22.34
C LEU A 157 -10.02 -26.45 20.94
N LEU A 158 -11.31 -26.74 20.74
CA LEU A 158 -11.84 -27.32 19.50
C LEU A 158 -12.69 -26.34 18.70
N THR A 159 -12.71 -25.05 19.10
CA THR A 159 -13.30 -24.00 18.26
C THR A 159 -12.58 -23.97 16.92
N THR A 160 -13.35 -24.13 15.83
CA THR A 160 -12.81 -24.07 14.47
C THR A 160 -12.32 -22.66 14.16
N VAL A 161 -11.06 -22.56 13.74
CA VAL A 161 -10.45 -21.32 13.26
C VAL A 161 -9.91 -21.61 11.86
N ASP A 162 -10.50 -20.98 10.86
CA ASP A 162 -10.03 -21.03 9.48
C ASP A 162 -9.18 -19.78 9.22
N LEU A 163 -7.88 -19.99 9.00
CA LEU A 163 -6.90 -18.93 8.79
C LEU A 163 -6.52 -18.74 7.32
N ARG A 164 -7.23 -19.38 6.39
CA ARG A 164 -7.02 -19.16 4.96
C ARG A 164 -7.17 -17.66 4.63
N PRO A 165 -6.29 -17.09 3.78
CA PRO A 165 -5.23 -17.78 3.01
C PRO A 165 -3.85 -17.89 3.70
N LEU A 166 -3.70 -17.48 4.98
CA LEU A 166 -2.39 -17.58 5.68
C LEU A 166 -1.92 -19.02 5.83
N THR A 167 -2.88 -19.94 6.02
CA THR A 167 -2.67 -21.38 6.12
C THR A 167 -3.42 -22.11 5.00
N THR A 168 -3.16 -23.40 4.84
CA THR A 168 -4.04 -24.31 4.10
C THR A 168 -5.07 -24.94 5.03
N ARG A 169 -6.14 -25.49 4.44
CA ARG A 169 -7.12 -26.29 5.20
C ARG A 169 -6.48 -27.50 5.88
N GLU A 170 -5.48 -28.11 5.25
CA GLU A 170 -4.76 -29.26 5.82
C GLU A 170 -3.96 -28.85 7.05
N GLU A 171 -3.26 -27.71 7.00
CA GLU A 171 -2.54 -27.15 8.15
C GLU A 171 -3.47 -26.82 9.33
N ASP A 172 -4.63 -26.22 9.09
CA ASP A 172 -5.62 -25.94 10.14
C ASP A 172 -6.23 -27.23 10.73
N LEU A 173 -6.47 -28.25 9.90
CA LEU A 173 -6.91 -29.56 10.35
C LEU A 173 -5.84 -30.27 11.18
N ASP A 174 -4.58 -30.21 10.76
CA ASP A 174 -3.47 -30.82 11.48
C ASP A 174 -3.25 -30.20 12.84
N ARG A 175 -3.37 -28.87 12.96
CA ARG A 175 -3.37 -28.16 14.25
C ARG A 175 -4.52 -28.65 15.14
N THR A 176 -5.73 -28.69 14.61
CA THR A 176 -6.89 -29.16 15.37
C THR A 176 -6.71 -30.63 15.82
N ASN A 177 -6.20 -31.48 14.94
CA ASN A 177 -5.93 -32.89 15.22
C ASN A 177 -4.82 -33.06 16.26
N ALA A 178 -3.78 -32.22 16.24
CA ALA A 178 -2.70 -32.27 17.21
C ALA A 178 -3.21 -31.94 18.63
N LEU A 179 -4.03 -30.89 18.77
CA LEU A 179 -4.72 -30.58 20.03
C LEU A 179 -5.63 -31.71 20.48
N GLN A 180 -6.43 -32.28 19.56
CA GLN A 180 -7.30 -33.41 19.89
C GLN A 180 -6.50 -34.62 20.38
N ARG A 181 -5.42 -35.01 19.69
CA ARG A 181 -4.55 -36.12 20.11
C ARG A 181 -3.94 -35.85 21.48
N ALA A 182 -3.45 -34.64 21.72
CA ALA A 182 -2.92 -34.25 23.02
C ALA A 182 -4.01 -34.31 24.11
N ALA A 183 -5.22 -33.86 23.81
CA ALA A 183 -6.37 -33.92 24.70
C ALA A 183 -6.79 -35.37 25.03
N TYR A 184 -6.74 -36.29 24.06
CA TYR A 184 -7.01 -37.71 24.29
C TYR A 184 -5.93 -38.41 25.13
N SER A 185 -4.71 -37.88 25.16
CA SER A 185 -3.64 -38.41 26.02
C SER A 185 -3.85 -38.08 27.51
N VAL A 186 -4.82 -37.20 27.82
CA VAL A 186 -5.15 -36.79 29.19
C VAL A 186 -5.92 -37.90 29.89
N THR A 187 -5.24 -38.63 30.76
CA THR A 187 -5.84 -39.63 31.65
C THR A 187 -6.28 -39.01 32.97
N VAL A 188 -7.38 -39.52 33.50
CA VAL A 188 -7.95 -39.05 34.77
C VAL A 188 -7.95 -40.20 35.76
N GLN A 189 -7.33 -39.96 36.91
CA GLN A 189 -7.27 -40.92 38.00
C GLN A 189 -7.76 -40.25 39.29
N ASN A 190 -8.78 -40.84 39.93
CA ASN A 190 -9.39 -40.30 41.17
C ASN A 190 -9.88 -38.84 41.05
N GLY A 191 -10.48 -38.47 39.92
CA GLY A 191 -10.97 -37.11 39.68
C GLY A 191 -9.86 -36.06 39.53
N ARG A 192 -8.62 -36.50 39.24
CA ARG A 192 -7.49 -35.62 38.93
C ARG A 192 -6.84 -36.04 37.62
N ILE A 193 -6.40 -35.05 36.86
CA ILE A 193 -5.61 -35.30 35.65
C ILE A 193 -4.23 -35.86 36.05
N GLU A 194 -3.81 -36.95 35.40
CA GLU A 194 -2.43 -37.43 35.54
C GLU A 194 -1.45 -36.41 34.94
N GLN A 195 -0.41 -36.10 35.71
CA GLN A 195 0.55 -35.05 35.38
C GLN A 195 1.16 -35.22 33.97
N GLY A 196 1.45 -36.45 33.53
CA GLY A 196 2.02 -36.72 32.22
C GLY A 196 1.13 -36.30 31.04
N GLY A 197 -0.17 -36.58 31.11
CA GLY A 197 -1.14 -36.20 30.07
C GLY A 197 -1.43 -34.70 30.07
N ARG A 198 -1.55 -34.09 31.25
CA ARG A 198 -1.68 -32.63 31.40
C ARG A 198 -0.51 -31.89 30.75
N ASP A 199 0.71 -32.31 31.09
CA ASP A 199 1.91 -31.63 30.63
C ASP A 199 2.08 -31.79 29.11
N ALA A 200 1.60 -32.89 28.52
CA ALA A 200 1.56 -33.07 27.06
C ALA A 200 0.59 -32.10 26.37
N LEU A 201 -0.62 -31.94 26.91
CA LEU A 201 -1.59 -30.99 26.38
C LEU A 201 -1.11 -29.53 26.52
N ILE A 202 -0.52 -29.16 27.66
CA ILE A 202 0.04 -27.82 27.86
C ILE A 202 1.16 -27.54 26.84
N ARG A 203 2.05 -28.52 26.59
CA ARG A 203 3.10 -28.36 25.57
C ARG A 203 2.53 -28.12 24.18
N GLU A 204 1.50 -28.87 23.79
CA GLU A 204 0.84 -28.67 22.49
C GLU A 204 0.18 -27.29 22.40
N ILE A 205 -0.51 -26.84 23.46
CA ILE A 205 -1.08 -25.49 23.53
C ILE A 205 0.01 -24.42 23.32
N GLU A 206 1.18 -24.57 23.94
CA GLU A 206 2.28 -23.62 23.79
C GLU A 206 2.87 -23.61 22.38
N ILE A 207 3.02 -24.78 21.74
CA ILE A 207 3.46 -24.89 20.35
C ILE A 207 2.51 -24.11 19.44
N GLN A 208 1.20 -24.38 19.55
CA GLN A 208 0.22 -23.72 18.69
C GLN A 208 0.12 -22.22 18.94
N ARG A 209 0.28 -21.78 20.19
CA ARG A 209 0.34 -20.35 20.50
C ARG A 209 1.54 -19.70 19.83
N SER A 210 2.71 -20.33 19.88
CA SER A 210 3.92 -19.83 19.21
C SER A 210 3.71 -19.72 17.70
N ASP A 211 3.11 -20.73 17.07
CA ASP A 211 2.81 -20.72 15.64
C ASP A 211 1.83 -19.60 15.27
N LEU A 212 0.79 -19.40 16.08
CA LEU A 212 -0.18 -18.31 15.90
C LEU A 212 0.48 -16.93 16.06
N GLU A 213 1.42 -16.75 16.98
CA GLU A 213 2.18 -15.50 17.13
C GLU A 213 3.05 -15.19 15.90
N LEU A 214 3.65 -16.21 15.30
CA LEU A 214 4.38 -16.08 14.03
C LEU A 214 3.43 -15.66 12.89
N MET A 215 2.25 -16.30 12.81
CA MET A 215 1.22 -15.94 11.83
C MET A 215 0.70 -14.52 12.05
N ARG A 216 0.49 -14.09 13.30
CA ARG A 216 0.10 -12.71 13.62
C ARG A 216 1.12 -11.72 13.09
N THR A 217 2.40 -11.99 13.34
CA THR A 217 3.51 -11.14 12.89
C THR A 217 3.58 -11.07 11.36
N ARG A 218 3.28 -12.17 10.67
CA ARG A 218 3.15 -12.18 9.20
C ARG A 218 1.95 -11.37 8.74
N ALA A 219 0.76 -11.60 9.30
CA ALA A 219 -0.46 -10.88 8.95
C ALA A 219 -0.31 -9.35 9.13
N THR A 220 0.32 -8.91 10.22
CA THR A 220 0.64 -7.50 10.46
C THR A 220 1.57 -6.95 9.38
N ARG A 221 2.64 -7.66 9.01
CA ARG A 221 3.54 -7.20 7.94
C ARG A 221 2.85 -7.10 6.58
N LEU A 222 1.97 -8.04 6.26
CA LEU A 222 1.16 -7.98 5.05
C LEU A 222 0.17 -6.81 5.07
N LEU A 223 -0.43 -6.53 6.23
CA LEU A 223 -1.30 -5.37 6.41
C LEU A 223 -0.53 -4.05 6.29
N ASP A 224 0.64 -3.94 6.93
CA ASP A 224 1.48 -2.74 6.91
C ASP A 224 2.00 -2.44 5.51
N ARG A 225 2.23 -3.48 4.68
CA ARG A 225 2.58 -3.33 3.26
C ARG A 225 1.46 -2.64 2.46
N ASP A 226 0.20 -2.82 2.86
CA ASP A 226 -1.00 -2.25 2.24
C ASP A 226 -1.57 -1.06 3.07
N ALA A 227 -0.76 -0.40 3.92
CA ALA A 227 -1.18 0.59 4.92
C ALA A 227 -1.93 1.83 4.39
N ASP A 228 -1.93 2.06 3.08
CA ASP A 228 -2.66 3.17 2.45
C ASP A 228 -4.18 3.00 2.50
N GLN A 229 -4.70 1.80 2.82
CA GLN A 229 -6.14 1.54 2.92
C GLN A 229 -6.62 1.59 4.38
N ALA A 230 -7.47 2.58 4.68
CA ALA A 230 -8.15 2.66 5.97
C ALA A 230 -9.22 1.55 6.10
N ILE A 231 -9.10 0.74 7.15
CA ILE A 231 -10.14 -0.22 7.53
C ILE A 231 -11.12 0.45 8.47
N ASP A 232 -12.40 0.48 8.10
CA ASP A 232 -13.48 0.81 9.02
C ASP A 232 -13.70 -0.39 9.94
N ALA A 233 -12.99 -0.36 11.07
CA ALA A 233 -13.04 -1.38 12.12
C ALA A 233 -14.30 -1.28 12.99
N ALA A 234 -15.25 -0.40 12.66
CA ALA A 234 -16.54 -0.39 13.35
C ALA A 234 -17.21 -1.77 13.24
N PRO A 235 -17.71 -2.31 14.36
CA PRO A 235 -18.17 -3.70 14.39
C PRO A 235 -19.51 -3.85 13.69
N ALA A 236 -19.57 -4.82 12.77
CA ALA A 236 -20.79 -5.35 12.19
C ALA A 236 -21.08 -6.76 12.73
N ASP A 237 -22.37 -7.11 12.79
CA ASP A 237 -22.81 -8.43 13.24
C ASP A 237 -22.44 -9.52 12.22
N ARG A 238 -21.57 -10.44 12.65
CA ARG A 238 -21.08 -11.55 11.83
C ARG A 238 -22.17 -12.56 11.52
N GLN A 239 -23.07 -12.84 12.46
CA GLN A 239 -24.15 -13.81 12.29
C GLN A 239 -25.18 -13.29 11.28
N ALA A 240 -25.46 -11.98 11.32
CA ALA A 240 -26.30 -11.33 10.31
C ALA A 240 -25.66 -11.39 8.92
N LEU A 241 -24.37 -11.07 8.81
CA LEU A 241 -23.64 -11.17 7.53
C LEU A 241 -23.61 -12.60 7.00
N TRP A 242 -23.34 -13.58 7.87
CA TRP A 242 -23.38 -15.00 7.52
C TRP A 242 -24.72 -15.39 6.89
N ALA A 243 -25.83 -15.04 7.56
CA ALA A 243 -27.16 -15.40 7.09
C ALA A 243 -27.47 -14.73 5.73
N GLU A 244 -27.03 -13.49 5.53
CA GLU A 244 -27.17 -12.77 4.28
C GLU A 244 -26.44 -13.48 3.13
N LEU A 245 -25.15 -13.81 3.32
CA LEU A 245 -24.35 -14.47 2.29
C LEU A 245 -24.87 -15.87 1.96
N PHE A 246 -25.20 -16.66 2.98
CA PHE A 246 -25.68 -18.02 2.80
C PHE A 246 -27.04 -18.06 2.10
N ASN A 247 -27.95 -17.15 2.43
CA ASN A 247 -29.28 -17.13 1.81
C ASN A 247 -29.26 -16.64 0.35
N ASN A 248 -28.31 -15.76 0.00
CA ASN A 248 -28.19 -15.23 -1.36
C ASN A 248 -27.55 -16.24 -2.33
N ASP A 249 -26.54 -16.99 -1.88
CA ASP A 249 -25.81 -17.94 -2.71
C ASP A 249 -25.31 -19.15 -1.90
N PRO A 250 -26.19 -20.09 -1.48
CA PRO A 250 -25.86 -21.15 -0.53
C PRO A 250 -24.85 -22.18 -1.06
N TYR A 251 -24.76 -22.36 -2.38
CA TYR A 251 -23.94 -23.39 -3.03
C TYR A 251 -22.78 -22.82 -3.85
N GLY A 252 -22.65 -21.49 -3.94
CA GLY A 252 -21.54 -20.83 -4.62
C GLY A 252 -20.58 -20.13 -3.66
N LYS A 253 -19.95 -19.05 -4.14
CA LYS A 253 -18.93 -18.28 -3.41
C LYS A 253 -19.48 -17.64 -2.14
N GLY A 254 -20.77 -17.27 -2.13
CA GLY A 254 -21.43 -16.74 -0.93
C GLY A 254 -21.49 -17.76 0.20
N GLY A 255 -21.88 -19.00 -0.11
CA GLY A 255 -21.95 -20.11 0.84
C GLY A 255 -20.58 -20.53 1.35
N GLU A 256 -19.56 -20.55 0.48
CA GLU A 256 -18.17 -20.79 0.88
C GLU A 256 -17.68 -19.73 1.88
N LEU A 257 -17.87 -18.44 1.56
CA LEU A 257 -17.51 -17.33 2.45
C LEU A 257 -18.30 -17.36 3.76
N ALA A 258 -19.58 -17.71 3.71
CA ALA A 258 -20.40 -17.88 4.91
C ALA A 258 -19.79 -18.96 5.82
N GLY A 259 -19.37 -20.10 5.27
CA GLY A 259 -18.65 -21.12 6.02
C GLY A 259 -17.36 -20.59 6.65
N TRP A 260 -16.57 -19.84 5.89
CA TRP A 260 -15.33 -19.21 6.40
C TRP A 260 -15.61 -18.16 7.48
N LEU A 261 -16.69 -17.39 7.40
CA LEU A 261 -17.10 -16.43 8.42
C LEU A 261 -17.48 -17.08 9.74
N LEU A 262 -18.09 -18.28 9.72
CA LEU A 262 -18.42 -19.03 10.94
C LEU A 262 -17.19 -19.62 11.62
N ALA A 263 -16.17 -20.01 10.85
CA ALA A 263 -14.93 -20.60 11.36
C ALA A 263 -13.96 -19.53 11.90
N ALA A 264 -14.45 -18.64 12.76
CA ALA A 264 -13.75 -17.43 13.17
C ALA A 264 -13.14 -17.46 14.57
N GLY A 265 -13.00 -18.63 15.18
CA GLY A 265 -12.39 -18.71 16.51
C GLY A 265 -13.24 -18.12 17.63
N GLY A 266 -14.56 -18.03 17.45
CA GLY A 266 -15.48 -17.47 18.45
C GLY A 266 -15.67 -15.96 18.35
N GLN A 267 -15.11 -15.30 17.34
CA GLN A 267 -15.41 -13.90 17.07
C GLN A 267 -16.87 -13.71 16.65
N THR A 268 -17.54 -12.71 17.22
CA THR A 268 -18.95 -12.40 16.94
C THR A 268 -19.13 -11.20 16.02
N GLN A 269 -18.05 -10.45 15.77
CA GLN A 269 -18.06 -9.22 15.00
C GLN A 269 -17.11 -9.32 13.81
N VAL A 270 -17.40 -8.57 12.75
CA VAL A 270 -16.54 -8.35 11.59
C VAL A 270 -16.38 -6.85 11.37
N SER A 271 -15.32 -6.41 10.67
CA SER A 271 -15.19 -5.01 10.28
C SER A 271 -16.26 -4.62 9.26
N ASN A 272 -16.69 -3.35 9.29
CA ASN A 272 -17.59 -2.80 8.28
C ASN A 272 -17.01 -2.93 6.87
N THR A 273 -15.70 -2.72 6.71
CA THR A 273 -15.02 -2.90 5.41
C THR A 273 -15.17 -4.32 4.90
N LEU A 274 -14.90 -5.34 5.72
CA LEU A 274 -15.09 -6.73 5.32
C LEU A 274 -16.57 -7.02 5.02
N GLY A 275 -17.49 -6.51 5.85
CA GLY A 275 -18.92 -6.70 5.62
C GLY A 275 -19.42 -6.06 4.32
N HIS A 276 -18.84 -4.93 3.91
CA HIS A 276 -19.16 -4.28 2.64
C HIS A 276 -18.60 -5.06 1.45
N LEU A 277 -17.32 -5.45 1.51
CA LEU A 277 -16.68 -6.28 0.49
C LEU A 277 -17.38 -7.63 0.33
N SER A 278 -17.78 -8.26 1.43
CA SER A 278 -18.52 -9.52 1.41
C SER A 278 -19.84 -9.41 0.63
N ARG A 279 -20.50 -8.25 0.62
CA ARG A 279 -21.77 -8.04 -0.08
C ARG A 279 -21.60 -7.64 -1.54
N LEU A 280 -20.65 -6.76 -1.83
CA LEU A 280 -20.49 -6.18 -3.17
C LEU A 280 -19.49 -6.95 -4.04
N GLU A 281 -18.55 -7.65 -3.41
CA GLU A 281 -17.39 -8.28 -4.06
C GLU A 281 -17.16 -9.71 -3.53
N SER A 282 -18.25 -10.44 -3.22
CA SER A 282 -18.20 -11.79 -2.65
C SER A 282 -17.33 -12.76 -3.47
N GLU A 283 -17.40 -12.70 -4.80
CA GLU A 283 -16.60 -13.57 -5.66
C GLU A 283 -15.10 -13.27 -5.55
N ALA A 284 -14.71 -12.00 -5.63
CA ALA A 284 -13.31 -11.58 -5.51
C ALA A 284 -12.76 -11.86 -4.11
N LEU A 285 -13.58 -11.65 -3.07
CA LEU A 285 -13.21 -11.96 -1.70
C LEU A 285 -13.07 -13.48 -1.49
N ALA A 286 -13.99 -14.29 -2.02
CA ALA A 286 -13.90 -15.74 -1.94
C ALA A 286 -12.66 -16.27 -2.66
N GLU A 287 -12.36 -15.74 -3.85
CA GLU A 287 -11.14 -16.05 -4.57
C GLU A 287 -9.90 -15.72 -3.75
N ALA A 288 -9.86 -14.52 -3.15
CA ALA A 288 -8.76 -14.12 -2.27
C ALA A 288 -8.60 -15.04 -1.04
N VAL A 289 -9.70 -15.49 -0.44
CA VAL A 289 -9.67 -16.38 0.74
C VAL A 289 -9.23 -17.79 0.36
N PHE A 290 -9.79 -18.36 -0.70
CA PHE A 290 -9.67 -19.78 -1.00
C PHE A 290 -8.59 -20.12 -2.03
N ASN A 291 -8.10 -19.14 -2.78
CA ASN A 291 -7.00 -19.29 -3.72
C ASN A 291 -5.77 -18.48 -3.25
N ARG A 292 -4.77 -19.17 -2.71
CA ARG A 292 -3.49 -18.59 -2.28
C ARG A 292 -2.65 -18.05 -3.44
N ASP A 293 -2.93 -18.52 -4.65
CA ASP A 293 -2.25 -18.13 -5.88
C ASP A 293 -3.06 -17.08 -6.67
N ALA A 294 -4.13 -16.53 -6.09
CA ALA A 294 -4.90 -15.47 -6.74
C ALA A 294 -3.98 -14.28 -7.09
N ASP A 295 -4.17 -13.71 -8.29
CA ASP A 295 -3.31 -12.65 -8.83
C ASP A 295 -3.19 -11.45 -7.87
N LEU A 296 -4.27 -11.14 -7.14
CA LEU A 296 -4.31 -10.07 -6.14
C LEU A 296 -3.26 -10.24 -5.03
N TRP A 297 -2.77 -11.46 -4.79
CA TRP A 297 -1.73 -11.72 -3.82
C TRP A 297 -0.33 -11.49 -4.37
N HIS A 298 -0.14 -11.35 -5.69
CA HIS A 298 1.18 -11.13 -6.30
C HIS A 298 2.27 -12.08 -5.76
N GLY A 299 1.93 -13.36 -5.59
CA GLY A 299 2.84 -14.38 -5.05
C GLY A 299 3.12 -14.31 -3.53
N THR A 300 2.41 -13.45 -2.78
CA THR A 300 2.65 -13.21 -1.34
C THR A 300 2.64 -14.46 -0.46
N PHE A 301 1.85 -15.47 -0.83
CA PHE A 301 1.72 -16.69 -0.04
C PHE A 301 2.63 -17.84 -0.48
N THR A 302 3.30 -17.69 -1.61
CA THR A 302 4.21 -18.70 -2.18
C THR A 302 5.68 -18.24 -2.18
N ASP A 303 5.94 -16.93 -2.15
CA ASP A 303 7.28 -16.35 -2.05
C ASP A 303 7.62 -15.91 -0.60
N VAL A 304 8.78 -16.35 -0.11
CA VAL A 304 9.29 -16.08 1.24
C VAL A 304 9.66 -14.60 1.43
N PHE A 305 9.97 -13.87 0.36
CA PHE A 305 10.35 -12.46 0.43
C PHE A 305 9.23 -11.48 0.08
N ALA A 306 8.07 -11.99 -0.35
CA ALA A 306 6.99 -11.13 -0.83
C ALA A 306 6.35 -10.27 0.27
N GLU A 307 6.42 -10.67 1.54
CA GLU A 307 5.99 -9.84 2.67
C GLU A 307 6.86 -8.59 2.90
N TYR A 308 8.07 -8.56 2.33
CA TYR A 308 9.00 -7.42 2.40
C TYR A 308 9.07 -6.61 1.11
N SER A 309 8.45 -7.11 0.04
CA SER A 309 8.50 -6.50 -1.28
C SER A 309 7.24 -5.66 -1.49
N PRO A 310 7.37 -4.36 -1.83
CA PRO A 310 6.21 -3.53 -2.13
C PRO A 310 5.49 -4.08 -3.37
N ILE A 311 4.16 -4.08 -3.35
CA ILE A 311 3.37 -4.42 -4.54
C ILE A 311 3.33 -3.16 -5.42
N THR A 312 3.89 -3.25 -6.61
CA THR A 312 3.83 -2.17 -7.58
C THR A 312 2.54 -2.25 -8.40
N LYS A 313 1.95 -1.08 -8.71
CA LYS A 313 0.86 -0.98 -9.68
C LYS A 313 1.36 -1.45 -11.04
N ALA A 314 0.48 -2.02 -11.86
CA ALA A 314 0.84 -2.46 -13.21
C ALA A 314 1.25 -1.28 -14.11
N SER A 315 0.61 -0.12 -13.95
CA SER A 315 0.95 1.10 -14.68
C SER A 315 0.93 2.35 -13.80
N VAL A 316 1.65 3.36 -14.27
CA VAL A 316 1.64 4.72 -13.71
C VAL A 316 1.37 5.74 -14.79
N ARG A 317 0.67 6.82 -14.42
CA ARG A 317 0.49 7.98 -15.31
C ARG A 317 1.86 8.51 -15.68
N TYR A 318 2.14 8.57 -16.97
CA TYR A 318 3.32 9.25 -17.44
C TYR A 318 3.19 10.75 -17.16
N ALA A 319 4.23 11.30 -16.55
CA ALA A 319 4.41 12.74 -16.40
C ALA A 319 5.85 13.06 -16.76
N SER A 320 6.05 14.06 -17.60
CA SER A 320 7.38 14.54 -17.98
C SER A 320 8.27 14.82 -16.76
N PRO A 321 9.48 14.21 -16.67
CA PRO A 321 10.43 14.53 -15.60
C PRO A 321 11.21 15.83 -15.87
N VAL A 322 10.98 16.49 -17.02
CA VAL A 322 11.72 17.68 -17.42
C VAL A 322 11.35 18.88 -16.54
N SER A 323 12.30 19.25 -15.66
CA SER A 323 12.11 20.39 -14.75
C SER A 323 11.94 21.73 -15.49
N SER A 324 11.27 22.67 -14.82
CA SER A 324 11.13 24.06 -15.30
C SER A 324 12.45 24.72 -15.65
N ASP A 325 13.51 24.45 -14.89
CA ASP A 325 14.84 25.02 -15.16
C ASP A 325 15.44 24.47 -16.46
N ARG A 326 15.31 23.17 -16.70
CA ARG A 326 15.79 22.53 -17.94
C ARG A 326 15.03 23.06 -19.16
N ARG A 327 13.74 23.36 -19.00
CA ARG A 327 12.92 24.03 -20.04
C ARG A 327 13.44 25.42 -20.41
N TRP A 328 13.76 26.24 -19.40
CA TRP A 328 14.35 27.57 -19.65
C TRP A 328 15.72 27.50 -20.31
N GLN A 329 16.54 26.51 -19.93
CA GLN A 329 17.83 26.29 -20.58
C GLN A 329 17.68 25.90 -22.05
N LEU A 330 16.76 24.98 -22.37
CA LEU A 330 16.45 24.58 -23.74
C LEU A 330 15.94 25.76 -24.56
N PHE A 331 14.99 26.52 -24.02
CA PHE A 331 14.48 27.73 -24.65
C PHE A 331 15.60 28.75 -24.95
N GLY A 332 16.47 29.01 -23.98
CA GLY A 332 17.63 29.88 -24.15
C GLY A 332 18.58 29.38 -25.24
N ALA A 333 18.85 28.07 -25.29
CA ALA A 333 19.68 27.45 -26.31
C ALA A 333 19.06 27.56 -27.72
N THR A 334 17.75 27.33 -27.85
CA THR A 334 17.04 27.49 -29.12
C THR A 334 17.08 28.94 -29.62
N LEU A 335 16.87 29.91 -28.73
CA LEU A 335 16.97 31.33 -29.08
C LEU A 335 18.38 31.73 -29.52
N LEU A 336 19.41 31.23 -28.83
CA LEU A 336 20.81 31.48 -29.22
C LEU A 336 21.12 30.87 -30.60
N GLY A 337 20.68 29.64 -30.85
CA GLY A 337 20.89 28.97 -32.14
C GLY A 337 20.12 29.62 -33.30
N LEU A 338 18.99 30.27 -33.04
CA LEU A 338 18.25 31.05 -34.04
C LEU A 338 18.87 32.44 -34.29
N ALA A 339 19.68 32.94 -33.37
CA ALA A 339 20.33 34.25 -33.46
C ALA A 339 21.74 34.18 -34.10
N SER A 340 22.33 32.99 -34.22
CA SER A 340 23.65 32.71 -34.81
C SER A 340 23.57 32.37 -36.30
#